data_AF-A0A929JV46-F1
#
_entry.id   AF-A0A929JV46-F1
#
_cell.length_a   1.000
_cell.length_b   1.000
_cell.length_c   1.000
_cell.angle_alpha   90.00
_cell.angle_beta   90.00
_cell.angle_gamma   90.00
#
_symmetry.space_group_name_H-M   'P 1'
#
loop_
_entity.id
_entity.type
_entity.pdbx_description
1 polymer ?
#
loop_
_entity_poly.entity_id
_entity_poly.type
_entity_poly.pdbx_seq_one_letter_code
_entity_poly.pdbx_strand_id
1 'polypeptide(L)'
;GGKSGSIDNKAHDARYDWFVGFAEEKDGHGKLVISVIVAHEKYIGRRASHYARIAMKQYFHNYFAKKDEKVPFKTALGIAD
;
A
#
# COMPACT_ATOMS: atom_id res chain seq x y z
N GLY A 1 2.89 -9.29 -3.34
CA GLY A 1 2.66 -9.36 -4.80
C GLY A 1 1.26 -8.83 -5.13
N GLY A 2 0.82 -8.89 -6.39
CA GLY A 2 -0.53 -8.41 -6.72
C GLY A 2 -0.92 -8.61 -8.18
N LYS A 3 -2.19 -8.37 -8.47
CA LYS A 3 -2.77 -8.42 -9.81
C LYS A 3 -3.50 -7.11 -10.08
N SER A 4 -3.40 -6.67 -11.32
CA SER A 4 -4.16 -5.55 -11.84
C SER A 4 -5.08 -6.02 -12.96
N GLY A 5 -6.10 -5.21 -13.24
CA GLY A 5 -6.90 -5.35 -14.43
C GLY A 5 -7.79 -4.15 -14.62
N SER A 6 -8.64 -4.23 -15.64
CA SER A 6 -9.62 -3.20 -15.90
C SER A 6 -10.88 -3.81 -16.49
N ILE A 7 -12.01 -3.15 -16.27
CA ILE A 7 -13.34 -3.58 -16.71
C ILE A 7 -14.17 -2.35 -17.03
N ASP A 8 -14.90 -2.38 -18.15
CA ASP A 8 -15.89 -1.34 -18.45
C ASP A 8 -17.19 -1.59 -17.69
N ASN A 9 -17.92 -0.52 -17.39
CA ASN A 9 -19.32 -0.68 -17.05
C ASN A 9 -20.13 -1.11 -18.29
N LYS A 10 -21.37 -1.56 -18.08
CA LYS A 10 -22.24 -2.04 -19.17
C LYS A 10 -22.53 -0.98 -20.25
N ALA A 11 -22.57 0.30 -19.86
CA ALA A 11 -22.85 1.40 -20.77
C ALA A 11 -21.60 1.86 -21.56
N HIS A 12 -20.42 1.35 -21.23
CA HIS A 12 -19.12 1.75 -21.80
C HIS A 12 -18.80 3.25 -21.67
N ASP A 13 -19.36 3.92 -20.66
CA ASP A 13 -19.07 5.33 -20.33
C ASP A 13 -18.09 5.48 -19.16
N ALA A 14 -17.82 4.40 -18.42
CA ALA A 14 -16.85 4.36 -17.34
C ALA A 14 -15.94 3.11 -17.44
N ARG A 15 -14.62 3.34 -17.34
CA ARG A 15 -13.58 2.31 -17.24
C ARG A 15 -13.10 2.20 -15.80
N TYR A 16 -13.31 1.06 -15.17
CA TYR A 16 -12.73 0.76 -13.87
C TYR A 16 -11.33 0.18 -14.04
N ASP A 17 -10.33 0.82 -13.46
CA ASP A 17 -8.99 0.25 -13.25
C ASP A 17 -8.92 -0.29 -11.82
N TRP A 18 -8.41 -1.51 -11.66
CA TRP A 18 -8.33 -2.15 -10.35
C TRP A 18 -6.96 -2.76 -10.08
N PHE A 19 -6.60 -2.78 -8.81
CA PHE A 19 -5.44 -3.47 -8.27
C PHE A 19 -5.81 -4.17 -6.97
N VAL A 20 -5.46 -5.45 -6.86
CA VAL A 20 -5.56 -6.21 -5.61
C VAL A 20 -4.21 -6.85 -5.34
N GLY A 21 -3.72 -6.72 -4.11
CA GLY A 21 -2.43 -7.28 -3.76
C GLY A 21 -2.15 -7.28 -2.26
N PHE A 22 -0.94 -7.68 -1.94
CA PHE A 22 -0.42 -7.77 -0.59
C PHE A 22 1.04 -7.34 -0.56
N ALA A 23 1.47 -6.88 0.61
CA ALA A 23 2.85 -6.52 0.90
C ALA A 23 3.20 -6.99 2.32
N GLU A 24 4.45 -7.43 2.48
CA GLU A 24 5.01 -7.87 3.75
C GLU A 24 6.36 -7.18 3.97
N GLU A 25 6.68 -6.88 5.22
CA GLU A 25 8.01 -6.47 5.65
C GLU A 25 9.00 -7.61 5.38
N LYS A 26 10.20 -7.29 4.89
CA LYS A 26 11.20 -8.34 4.59
C LYS A 26 11.66 -9.10 5.83
N ASP A 27 11.94 -8.36 6.91
CA ASP A 27 12.56 -8.89 8.12
C ASP A 27 11.70 -8.63 9.37
N GLY A 28 10.37 -8.72 9.23
CA GLY A 28 9.46 -8.54 10.36
C GLY A 28 8.02 -8.96 10.09
N HIS A 29 7.14 -8.58 11.01
CA HIS A 29 5.74 -9.05 11.02
C HIS A 29 4.76 -8.08 10.36
N GLY A 30 5.23 -6.95 9.80
CA GLY A 30 4.37 -5.99 9.12
C GLY A 30 3.74 -6.60 7.87
N LYS A 31 2.41 -6.68 7.82
CA LYS A 31 1.65 -7.21 6.67
C LYS A 31 0.53 -6.27 6.28
N LEU A 32 0.20 -6.25 4.99
CA LEU A 32 -0.90 -5.46 4.42
C LEU A 32 -1.52 -6.19 3.24
N VAL A 33 -2.85 -6.30 3.21
CA VAL A 33 -3.63 -6.63 2.02
C VAL A 33 -4.36 -5.36 1.57
N ILE A 34 -4.41 -5.11 0.27
CA ILE A 34 -5.01 -3.90 -0.29
C ILE A 34 -5.78 -4.20 -1.57
N SER A 35 -6.95 -3.58 -1.68
CA SER A 35 -7.77 -3.53 -2.89
C SER A 35 -8.04 -2.06 -3.23
N VAL A 36 -7.80 -1.68 -4.48
CA VAL A 36 -8.05 -0.32 -4.99
C VAL A 36 -8.80 -0.43 -6.29
N ILE A 37 -9.86 0.37 -6.43
CA ILE A 37 -10.60 0.57 -7.67
C ILE A 37 -10.65 2.07 -7.99
N VAL A 38 -10.46 2.42 -9.25
CA VAL A 38 -10.56 3.79 -9.75
C VAL A 38 -11.48 3.78 -10.95
N ALA A 39 -12.56 4.57 -10.90
CA ALA A 39 -13.40 4.82 -12.06
C ALA A 39 -12.79 5.95 -12.89
N HIS A 40 -12.55 5.68 -14.16
CA HIS A 40 -12.19 6.66 -15.17
C HIS A 40 -13.39 6.90 -16.07
N GLU A 41 -13.74 8.15 -16.30
CA GLU A 41 -14.71 8.53 -17.34
C GLU A 41 -13.99 8.60 -18.69
N LYS A 42 -14.12 9.71 -19.43
CA LYS A 42 -13.55 9.87 -20.78
C LYS A 42 -12.03 9.71 -20.88
N TYR A 43 -11.28 9.98 -19.81
CA TYR A 43 -9.82 9.94 -19.81
C TYR A 43 -9.27 9.10 -18.66
N ILE A 44 -8.29 8.25 -18.97
CA ILE A 44 -7.58 7.45 -17.97
C ILE A 44 -6.62 8.36 -17.20
N GLY A 45 -6.92 8.54 -15.91
CA GLY A 45 -6.08 9.25 -14.97
C GLY A 45 -5.08 8.31 -14.27
N ARG A 46 -4.82 8.59 -13.00
CA ARG A 46 -3.92 7.77 -12.18
C ARG A 46 -4.54 6.39 -11.93
N ARG A 47 -3.81 5.34 -12.29
CA ARG A 47 -4.22 3.93 -12.13
C ARG A 47 -4.30 3.49 -10.67
N ALA A 48 -5.13 2.50 -10.39
CA ALA A 48 -5.32 1.86 -9.09
C ALA A 48 -4.00 1.31 -8.52
N SER A 49 -3.14 0.72 -9.35
CA SER A 49 -1.82 0.23 -8.91
C SER A 49 -0.90 1.34 -8.38
N HIS A 50 -1.03 2.56 -8.93
CA HIS A 50 -0.27 3.70 -8.47
C HIS A 50 -0.74 4.14 -7.07
N TYR A 51 -2.05 4.23 -6.85
CA TYR A 51 -2.61 4.52 -5.53
C TYR A 51 -2.25 3.43 -4.52
N ALA A 52 -2.31 2.15 -4.92
CA ALA A 52 -1.88 1.05 -4.07
C ALA A 52 -0.41 1.19 -3.63
N ARG A 53 0.49 1.58 -4.56
CA ARG A 53 1.89 1.85 -4.23
C ARG A 53 2.05 2.97 -3.20
N ILE A 54 1.31 4.07 -3.35
CA ILE A 54 1.36 5.19 -2.39
C ILE A 54 0.86 4.74 -1.01
N ALA A 55 -0.27 4.04 -0.96
CA ALA A 55 -0.84 3.53 0.28
C ALA A 55 0.09 2.54 1.00
N MET A 56 0.69 1.60 0.26
CA MET A 56 1.67 0.67 0.82
C MET A 56 2.88 1.41 1.41
N LYS A 57 3.44 2.39 0.68
CA LYS A 57 4.56 3.20 1.18
C LYS A 57 4.20 3.92 2.47
N GLN A 58 3.04 4.57 2.51
CA GLN A 58 2.60 5.32 3.68
C GLN A 58 2.38 4.40 4.90
N TYR A 59 1.75 3.24 4.68
CA TYR A 59 1.53 2.26 5.73
C TYR A 59 2.84 1.80 6.36
N PHE A 60 3.80 1.36 5.55
CA PHE A 60 5.07 0.86 6.08
C PHE A 60 5.95 1.96 6.67
N HIS A 61 5.94 3.17 6.11
CA HIS A 61 6.63 4.32 6.73
C HIS A 61 6.12 4.58 8.15
N ASN A 62 4.79 4.65 8.32
CA ASN A 62 4.18 4.85 9.63
C ASN A 62 4.39 3.65 10.57
N TYR A 63 4.37 2.44 10.03
CA TYR A 63 4.61 1.22 10.80
C TYR A 63 6.04 1.18 11.37
N PHE A 64 7.05 1.53 10.56
CA PHE A 64 8.43 1.59 11.00
C PHE A 64 8.68 2.72 12.01
N ALA A 65 8.12 3.91 11.77
CA ALA A 65 8.22 5.01 12.73
C ALA A 65 7.69 4.64 14.14
N LYS A 66 6.57 3.91 14.20
CA LYS A 66 6.01 3.40 15.47
C LYS A 66 6.84 2.28 16.10
N LYS A 67 7.53 1.48 15.30
CA LYS A 67 8.42 0.42 15.78
C LYS A 67 9.63 1.05 16.48
N ASP A 68 10.20 2.10 15.89
CA ASP A 68 11.35 2.82 16.42
C ASP A 68 11.03 3.57 17.73
N GLU A 69 9.85 4.17 17.84
CA GLU A 69 9.38 4.81 19.09
C GLU A 69 9.33 3.82 20.27
N LYS A 70 9.00 2.56 20.00
CA LYS A 70 8.89 1.51 21.02
C LYS A 70 10.23 0.90 21.41
N VAL A 71 11.33 1.19 20.71
CA VAL A 71 12.68 0.74 21.08
C VAL A 71 13.31 1.82 21.99
N PRO A 72 13.53 1.55 23.29
CA PRO A 72 14.13 2.54 24.18
C PRO A 72 15.54 2.93 23.72
N PHE A 73 15.87 4.22 23.80
CA PHE A 73 17.17 4.78 23.38
C PHE A 73 18.38 4.07 24.01
N LYS A 74 18.27 3.68 25.28
CA LYS A 74 19.31 2.89 25.98
C LYS A 74 19.53 1.51 25.33
N THR A 75 18.44 0.84 24.96
CA THR A 75 18.46 -0.49 24.30
C THR A 75 19.04 -0.39 22.89
N ALA A 76 18.78 0.70 22.17
CA ALA A 76 19.30 0.94 20.81
C ALA A 76 20.82 1.22 20.77
N LEU A 77 21.39 1.78 21.84
CA LEU A 77 22.83 2.05 21.96
C LEU A 77 23.61 0.90 22.63
N GLY A 78 22.95 -0.18 23.04
CA GLY A 78 23.58 -1.28 23.75
C GLY A 78 24.13 -0.90 25.13
N ILE A 79 23.61 0.18 25.72
CA ILE A 79 24.03 0.64 27.05
C ILE A 79 23.15 -0.11 28.07
N ALA A 80 23.74 -1.10 28.74
CA ALA A 80 23.12 -1.79 29.87
C ALA A 80 23.02 -0.86 31.09
N ASP A 81 22.06 -1.13 31.98
CA ASP A 81 21.92 -0.45 33.28
C ASP A 81 23.04 -0.81 34.27
#